data_AF-A0A3D5RVM7-F1
#
_entry.id   AF-A0A3D5RVM7-F1
#
_cell.length_a   1.000
_cell.length_b   1.000
_cell.length_c   1.000
_cell.angle_alpha   90.00
_cell.angle_beta   90.00
_cell.angle_gamma   90.00
#
_symmetry.space_group_name_H-M   'P 1'
#
loop_
_entity.id
_entity.type
_entity.pdbx_description
1 polymer ?
#
loop_
_entity_poly.entity_id
_entity_poly.type
_entity_poly.pdbx_seq_one_letter_code
_entity_poly.pdbx_strand_id
1 'polypeptide(L)'
;MSRQTFLTISAPIACIVGLVALFYPSLLLISKGVVPDEPVKVWMTEVGILLLSMGVILFLVREQPDSITMKALLFGNMLIQLGLLVIEIQAFLVGTITDISGIIPNSILHVLLVIGFFYYWMKLKTNH
;
A
#
# COMPACT_ATOMS: atom_id res chain seq x y z
N MET A 1 19.49 -6.23 0.52
CA MET A 1 18.79 -5.15 1.27
C MET A 1 18.41 -5.67 2.66
N SER A 2 18.40 -4.81 3.70
CA SER A 2 17.91 -5.17 5.05
C SER A 2 16.43 -4.83 5.21
N ARG A 3 15.76 -5.40 6.24
CA ARG A 3 14.36 -5.03 6.57
C ARG A 3 14.26 -3.54 6.83
N GLN A 4 15.20 -2.97 7.59
CA GLN A 4 15.24 -1.54 7.88
C GLN A 4 15.23 -0.73 6.59
N THR A 5 16.13 -1.01 5.64
CA THR A 5 16.16 -0.28 4.36
C THR A 5 14.86 -0.43 3.57
N PHE A 6 14.27 -1.64 3.55
CA PHE A 6 12.99 -1.86 2.88
C PHE A 6 11.86 -1.04 3.51
N LEU A 7 11.77 -1.01 4.84
CA LEU A 7 10.78 -0.21 5.57
C LEU A 7 11.02 1.29 5.41
N THR A 8 12.28 1.74 5.38
CA THR A 8 12.66 3.12 5.06
C THR A 8 12.20 3.57 3.68
N ILE A 9 12.19 2.67 2.69
CA ILE A 9 11.75 2.98 1.31
C ILE A 9 10.23 2.88 1.17
N SER A 10 9.60 1.85 1.74
CA SER A 10 8.15 1.64 1.63
C SER A 10 7.33 2.67 2.41
N ALA A 11 7.83 3.15 3.55
CA ALA A 11 7.18 4.18 4.35
C ALA A 11 6.87 5.49 3.58
N PRO A 12 7.84 6.18 2.96
CA PRO A 12 7.56 7.41 2.22
C PRO A 12 6.66 7.17 1.01
N ILE A 13 6.72 5.99 0.36
CA ILE A 13 5.78 5.64 -0.70
C ILE A 13 4.34 5.64 -0.16
N ALA A 14 4.09 4.95 0.95
CA ALA A 14 2.78 4.92 1.58
C ALA A 14 2.33 6.32 2.05
N CYS A 15 3.24 7.12 2.63
CA CYS A 15 2.93 8.49 3.04
C CYS A 15 2.57 9.38 1.84
N ILE A 16 3.34 9.33 0.74
CA ILE A 16 3.09 10.16 -0.45
C ILE A 16 1.75 9.78 -1.07
N VAL A 17 1.49 8.49 -1.30
CA VAL A 17 0.21 8.03 -1.86
C VAL A 17 -0.93 8.39 -0.91
N GLY A 18 -0.76 8.21 0.40
CA GLY A 18 -1.74 8.56 1.43
C GLY A 18 -2.06 10.06 1.46
N LEU A 19 -1.05 10.93 1.39
CA LEU A 19 -1.23 12.39 1.34
C LEU A 19 -1.96 12.82 0.08
N VAL A 20 -1.61 12.26 -1.09
CA VAL A 20 -2.31 12.58 -2.34
C VAL A 20 -3.75 12.09 -2.29
N ALA A 21 -4.01 10.88 -1.79
CA ALA A 21 -5.37 10.35 -1.64
C ALA A 21 -6.22 11.17 -0.64
N LEU A 22 -5.60 11.67 0.43
CA LEU A 22 -6.27 12.45 1.47
C LEU A 22 -6.61 13.88 1.00
N PHE A 23 -5.68 14.59 0.36
CA PHE A 23 -5.86 16.00 0.00
C PHE A 23 -6.24 16.24 -1.47
N TYR A 24 -5.95 15.29 -2.35
CA TYR A 24 -6.18 15.37 -3.79
C TYR A 24 -6.80 14.07 -4.34
N PRO A 25 -7.90 13.55 -3.76
CA PRO A 25 -8.48 12.25 -4.16
C PRO A 25 -8.85 12.20 -5.63
N SER A 26 -9.37 13.31 -6.19
CA SER A 26 -9.73 13.41 -7.60
C SER A 26 -8.55 13.17 -8.54
N LEU A 27 -7.33 13.56 -8.17
CA LEU A 27 -6.14 13.39 -9.01
C LEU A 27 -5.85 11.90 -9.23
N LEU A 28 -5.92 11.09 -8.16
CA LEU A 28 -5.71 9.64 -8.25
C LEU A 28 -6.85 8.96 -9.01
N LEU A 29 -8.10 9.35 -8.75
CA LEU A 29 -9.27 8.78 -9.43
C LEU A 29 -9.21 9.04 -10.94
N ILE A 30 -8.95 10.29 -11.35
CA ILE A 30 -8.83 10.66 -12.76
C ILE A 30 -7.67 9.94 -13.42
N SER A 31 -6.53 9.77 -12.74
CA SER A 31 -5.38 9.03 -13.28
C SER A 31 -5.68 7.55 -13.58
N LYS A 32 -6.78 7.02 -13.02
CA LYS A 32 -7.30 5.67 -13.22
C LYS A 32 -8.49 5.61 -14.19
N GLY A 33 -8.90 6.73 -14.76
CA GLY A 33 -10.11 6.83 -15.57
C GLY A 33 -11.40 6.69 -14.76
N VAL A 34 -11.33 6.85 -13.43
CA VAL A 34 -12.49 6.78 -12.53
C VAL A 34 -13.11 8.17 -12.39
N VAL A 35 -14.44 8.26 -12.51
CA VAL A 35 -15.19 9.50 -12.29
C VAL A 35 -15.17 9.85 -10.79
N PRO A 36 -14.66 11.03 -10.38
CA PRO A 36 -14.51 11.39 -8.98
C PRO A 36 -15.79 11.99 -8.39
N ASP A 37 -16.84 11.18 -8.24
CA ASP A 37 -18.06 11.58 -7.54
C ASP A 37 -17.82 11.75 -6.01
N GLU A 38 -18.78 12.37 -5.30
CA GLU A 38 -18.61 12.63 -3.86
C GLU A 38 -18.41 11.36 -3.02
N PRO A 39 -19.20 10.27 -3.20
CA PRO A 39 -18.99 9.05 -2.43
C PRO A 39 -17.61 8.44 -2.67
N VAL A 40 -17.14 8.33 -3.91
CA VAL A 40 -15.84 7.73 -4.22
C VAL A 40 -14.70 8.59 -3.65
N LYS A 41 -14.84 9.92 -3.65
CA LYS A 41 -13.87 10.81 -2.99
C LYS A 41 -13.80 10.59 -1.49
N VAL A 42 -14.92 10.41 -0.79
CA VAL A 42 -14.94 10.10 0.65
C VAL A 42 -14.15 8.83 0.93
N TRP A 43 -14.46 7.74 0.23
CA TRP A 43 -13.72 6.48 0.38
C TRP A 43 -12.23 6.62 0.05
N MET A 44 -11.88 7.38 -0.99
CA MET A 44 -10.48 7.63 -1.33
C MET A 44 -9.74 8.39 -0.21
N THR A 45 -10.39 9.37 0.44
CA THR A 45 -9.78 10.07 1.58
C THR A 45 -9.63 9.19 2.81
N GLU A 46 -10.55 8.26 3.06
CA GLU A 46 -10.42 7.24 4.11
C GLU A 46 -9.24 6.30 3.84
N VAL A 47 -9.07 5.85 2.60
CA VAL A 47 -7.89 5.09 2.19
C VAL A 47 -6.63 5.94 2.37
N GLY A 48 -6.68 7.23 2.08
CA GLY A 48 -5.59 8.17 2.29
C GLY A 48 -5.09 8.22 3.73
N ILE A 49 -6.00 8.34 4.71
CA ILE A 49 -5.61 8.35 6.13
C ILE A 49 -5.03 7.00 6.57
N LEU A 50 -5.55 5.88 6.08
CA LEU A 50 -5.04 4.54 6.38
C LEU A 50 -3.62 4.34 5.83
N LEU A 51 -3.37 4.73 4.58
CA LEU A 51 -2.06 4.63 3.95
C LEU A 51 -1.03 5.55 4.62
N LEU A 52 -1.42 6.79 4.93
CA LEU A 52 -0.56 7.73 5.64
C LEU A 52 -0.18 7.18 7.03
N SER A 53 -1.16 6.70 7.78
CA SER A 53 -0.94 6.09 9.10
C SER A 53 -0.02 4.88 9.01
N MET A 54 -0.22 4.03 8.00
CA MET A 54 0.64 2.87 7.78
C MET A 54 2.07 3.29 7.44
N GLY A 55 2.26 4.28 6.56
CA GLY A 55 3.57 4.81 6.23
C GLY A 55 4.33 5.33 7.46
N VAL A 56 3.64 6.06 8.35
CA VAL A 56 4.20 6.50 9.63
C VAL A 56 4.59 5.31 10.52
N ILE A 57 3.70 4.32 10.68
CA ILE A 57 3.99 3.12 11.47
C ILE A 57 5.23 2.39 10.92
N LEU A 58 5.26 2.12 9.61
CA LEU A 58 6.39 1.45 8.94
C LEU A 58 7.70 2.20 9.15
N PHE A 59 7.67 3.53 9.10
CA PHE A 59 8.85 4.34 9.38
C PHE A 59 9.30 4.19 10.83
N LEU A 60 8.39 4.35 11.80
CA LEU A 60 8.72 4.32 13.23
C LEU A 60 9.25 2.96 13.69
N VAL A 61 8.73 1.87 13.12
CA VAL A 61 9.12 0.51 13.52
C VAL A 61 10.33 -0.05 12.75
N ARG A 62 10.86 0.68 11.77
CA ARG A 62 11.89 0.16 10.84
C ARG A 62 13.18 -0.37 11.51
N GLU A 63 13.50 0.16 12.69
CA GLU A 63 14.70 -0.18 13.49
C GLU A 63 14.38 -1.13 14.65
N GLN A 64 13.11 -1.48 14.85
CA GLN A 64 12.71 -2.40 15.91
C GLN A 64 13.30 -3.79 15.67
N PRO A 65 13.70 -4.53 16.72
CA PRO A 65 14.23 -5.88 16.58
C PRO A 65 13.17 -6.87 16.08
N ASP A 66 13.63 -8.07 15.70
CA ASP A 66 12.76 -9.18 15.35
C ASP A 66 11.84 -9.51 16.54
N SER A 67 10.53 -9.57 16.28
CA SER A 67 9.50 -9.86 17.28
C SER A 67 8.25 -10.42 16.61
N ILE A 68 7.38 -11.07 17.40
CA ILE A 68 6.07 -11.55 16.91
C ILE A 68 5.24 -10.37 16.37
N THR A 69 5.29 -9.22 17.03
CA THR A 69 4.62 -7.99 16.58
C THR A 69 5.11 -7.54 15.21
N MET A 70 6.43 -7.51 14.99
CA MET A 70 6.99 -7.17 13.67
C MET A 70 6.57 -8.20 12.61
N LYS A 71 6.52 -9.48 12.96
CA LYS A 71 6.05 -10.54 12.04
C LYS A 71 4.60 -10.31 11.64
N ALA A 72 3.73 -9.99 12.60
CA ALA A 72 2.32 -9.66 12.35
C ALA A 72 2.17 -8.40 11.49
N LEU A 73 2.96 -7.35 11.75
CA LEU A 73 2.94 -6.11 10.97
C LEU A 73 3.32 -6.36 9.50
N LEU A 74 4.38 -7.12 9.24
CA LEU A 74 4.82 -7.47 7.88
C LEU A 74 3.75 -8.30 7.16
N PHE A 75 3.14 -9.27 7.85
CA PHE A 75 2.07 -10.09 7.29
C PHE A 75 0.82 -9.26 6.96
N GLY A 76 0.39 -8.39 7.88
CA GLY A 76 -0.75 -7.50 7.66
C GLY A 76 -0.51 -6.57 6.46
N ASN A 77 0.69 -6.01 6.33
CA ASN A 77 1.03 -5.19 5.17
C ASN A 77 1.07 -5.97 3.87
N MET A 78 1.59 -7.21 3.89
CA MET A 78 1.51 -8.10 2.72
C MET A 78 0.06 -8.31 2.28
N LEU A 79 -0.86 -8.57 3.23
CA LEU A 79 -2.28 -8.75 2.93
C LEU A 79 -2.93 -7.48 2.37
N ILE A 80 -2.60 -6.30 2.90
CA ILE A 80 -3.09 -5.02 2.36
C ILE A 80 -2.67 -4.89 0.89
N GLN A 81 -1.38 -5.08 0.59
CA GLN A 81 -0.86 -4.91 -0.76
C GLN A 81 -1.45 -5.93 -1.74
N LEU A 82 -1.63 -7.18 -1.31
CA LEU A 82 -2.26 -8.22 -2.10
C LEU A 82 -3.75 -7.93 -2.34
N GLY A 83 -4.47 -7.50 -1.31
CA GLY A 83 -5.89 -7.13 -1.39
C GLY A 83 -6.12 -5.97 -2.35
N LEU A 84 -5.31 -4.90 -2.24
CA LEU A 84 -5.37 -3.75 -3.14
C LEU A 84 -5.10 -4.14 -4.59
N LEU A 85 -4.10 -5.00 -4.85
CA LEU A 85 -3.82 -5.52 -6.18
C LEU A 85 -5.01 -6.27 -6.77
N VAL A 86 -5.62 -7.17 -5.99
CA VAL A 86 -6.78 -7.96 -6.45
C VAL A 86 -7.96 -7.06 -6.76
N ILE A 87 -8.26 -6.10 -5.88
CA ILE A 87 -9.35 -5.12 -6.08
C ILE A 87 -9.11 -4.32 -7.36
N GLU A 88 -7.87 -3.86 -7.57
CA GLU A 88 -7.52 -3.05 -8.75
C GLU A 88 -7.69 -3.82 -10.06
N ILE A 89 -7.21 -5.06 -10.11
CA ILE A 89 -7.38 -5.94 -11.28
C ILE A 89 -8.87 -6.19 -11.54
N GLN A 90 -9.64 -6.50 -10.50
CA GLN A 90 -11.09 -6.72 -10.65
C GLN A 90 -11.79 -5.45 -11.15
N ALA A 91 -11.47 -4.28 -10.59
CA ALA A 91 -12.03 -3.00 -10.99
C ALA A 91 -11.73 -2.68 -12.47
N PHE A 92 -10.56 -3.05 -12.98
CA PHE A 92 -10.24 -2.90 -14.40
C PHE A 92 -11.01 -3.88 -15.28
N LEU A 93 -11.10 -5.15 -14.87
CA LEU A 93 -11.82 -6.18 -15.63
C LEU A 93 -13.32 -5.87 -15.79
N VAL A 94 -13.92 -5.19 -14.81
CA VAL A 94 -15.34 -4.77 -14.86
C VAL A 94 -15.54 -3.35 -15.41
N GLY A 95 -14.47 -2.68 -15.85
CA GLY A 95 -14.52 -1.36 -16.48
C GLY A 95 -14.72 -0.17 -15.53
N THR A 96 -14.52 -0.36 -14.22
CA THR A 96 -14.50 0.76 -13.26
C THR A 96 -13.22 1.59 -13.38
N ILE A 97 -12.07 0.92 -13.48
CA ILE A 97 -10.80 1.54 -13.90
C ILE A 97 -10.69 1.33 -15.41
N THR A 98 -10.61 2.41 -16.18
CA THR A 98 -10.56 2.31 -17.65
C THR A 98 -9.17 2.51 -18.22
N ASP A 99 -8.30 3.20 -17.46
CA ASP A 99 -7.01 3.62 -17.97
C ASP A 99 -5.90 2.62 -17.60
N ILE A 100 -5.21 2.11 -18.62
CA ILE A 100 -4.08 1.18 -18.43
C ILE A 100 -2.93 1.85 -17.65
N SER A 101 -2.73 3.15 -17.87
CA SER A 101 -1.78 3.97 -17.09
C SER A 101 -2.14 4.04 -15.61
N GLY A 102 -3.41 3.83 -15.26
CA GLY A 102 -3.92 3.79 -13.90
C GLY A 102 -3.71 2.46 -13.16
N ILE A 103 -3.43 1.38 -13.90
CA ILE A 103 -3.28 0.03 -13.33
C ILE A 103 -1.83 -0.47 -13.33
N ILE A 104 -1.12 -0.38 -14.47
CA ILE A 104 0.18 -1.06 -14.60
C ILE A 104 1.21 -0.57 -13.58
N PRO A 105 1.47 0.75 -13.42
CA PRO A 105 2.48 1.22 -12.48
C PRO A 105 2.13 0.84 -11.03
N ASN A 106 0.86 0.92 -10.67
CA ASN A 106 0.39 0.64 -9.32
C ASN A 106 0.42 -0.86 -9.01
N SER A 107 0.01 -1.70 -9.97
CA SER A 107 0.11 -3.15 -9.86
C SER A 107 1.55 -3.63 -9.71
N ILE A 108 2.50 -3.04 -10.46
CA ILE A 108 3.94 -3.34 -10.27
C ILE A 108 4.38 -2.99 -8.85
N LEU A 109 4.00 -1.83 -8.35
CA LEU A 109 4.33 -1.41 -6.99
C LEU A 109 3.76 -2.40 -5.95
N HIS A 110 2.49 -2.78 -6.07
CA HIS A 110 1.87 -3.76 -5.19
C HIS A 110 2.60 -5.11 -5.22
N VAL A 111 2.94 -5.63 -6.40
CA VAL A 111 3.69 -6.90 -6.52
C VAL A 111 5.04 -6.82 -5.82
N LEU A 112 5.81 -5.75 -6.05
CA LEU A 112 7.11 -5.55 -5.40
C LEU A 112 6.99 -5.46 -3.88
N LEU A 113 5.97 -4.76 -3.38
CA LEU A 113 5.73 -4.64 -1.94
C LEU A 113 5.28 -5.97 -1.34
N VAL A 114 4.37 -6.71 -1.97
CA VAL A 114 3.95 -8.06 -1.54
C VAL A 114 5.17 -8.97 -1.42
N ILE A 115 6.01 -9.03 -2.45
CA ILE A 115 7.24 -9.84 -2.44
C ILE A 115 8.17 -9.41 -1.30
N GLY A 116 8.36 -8.10 -1.12
CA GLY A 116 9.21 -7.56 -0.07
C GLY A 116 8.72 -7.91 1.34
N PHE A 117 7.43 -7.64 1.62
CA PHE A 117 6.82 -7.95 2.91
C PHE A 117 6.81 -9.45 3.18
N PHE A 118 6.47 -10.29 2.19
CA PHE A 118 6.49 -11.75 2.31
C PHE A 118 7.90 -12.28 2.58
N TYR A 119 8.90 -11.81 1.83
CA TYR A 119 10.29 -12.19 2.02
C TYR A 119 10.78 -11.91 3.45
N TYR A 120 10.55 -10.71 3.96
CA TYR A 120 10.95 -10.37 5.33
C TYR A 120 10.10 -11.07 6.38
N TRP A 121 8.82 -11.34 6.12
CA TRP A 121 7.96 -12.13 7.00
C TRP A 121 8.48 -13.56 7.18
N MET A 122 8.88 -14.22 6.09
CA MET A 122 9.46 -15.56 6.10
C MET A 122 10.84 -15.60 6.78
N LYS A 123 11.64 -14.54 6.58
CA LYS A 123 13.01 -14.46 7.12
C LYS A 123 13.07 -14.16 8.62
N LEU A 124 12.03 -13.53 9.18
CA LEU A 124 12.03 -13.05 10.54
C LEU A 124 12.04 -14.21 11.54
N LYS A 125 13.04 -14.23 12.43
CA LYS A 125 13.16 -15.26 13.47
C LYS A 125 12.45 -14.79 14.73
N THR A 126 11.33 -15.41 15.04
CA THR A 126 10.64 -15.21 16.32
C THR A 126 11.10 -16.31 17.25
N ASN A 127 12.03 -16.02 18.16
CA ASN A 127 12.29 -16.92 19.28
C ASN A 127 11.07 -16.86 20.20
N HIS A 128 10.47 -18.02 20.47
CA HIS A 128 9.49 -18.17 21.55
C HIS A 128 10.22 -18.25 22.88
#